data_AF-A0A443K9T2-F1
#
_entry.id   AF-A0A443K9T2-F1
#
_cell.length_a   1.000
_cell.length_b   1.000
_cell.length_c   1.000
_cell.angle_alpha   90.00
_cell.angle_beta   90.00
_cell.angle_gamma   90.00
#
_symmetry.space_group_name_H-M   'P 1'
#
loop_
_entity.id
_entity.type
_entity.pdbx_description
1 polymer ?
#
loop_
_entity_poly.entity_id
_entity_poly.type
_entity_poly.pdbx_seq_one_letter_code
_entity_poly.pdbx_strand_id
1 'polypeptide(L)'
;MSERELYPSEKQERFIVRLPDGMRGRIKVAAEANNRSMNAEIVATLEEKYPAPAPPDNDFHRLLVLRDMIDDVMSDRMIPDTKKRVHLKVASGFMRKLINRMPKEESERALAGWSIPPKLDLFDED
;
A
#
# COMPACT_ATOMS: atom_id res chain seq x y z
N MET A 1 23.75 27.73 3.85
CA MET A 1 22.31 27.63 3.51
C MET A 1 21.78 26.42 4.27
N SER A 2 20.98 26.60 5.33
CA SER A 2 20.45 25.44 6.08
C SER A 2 19.37 24.76 5.24
N GLU A 3 19.50 23.45 5.06
CA GLU A 3 18.48 22.61 4.45
C GLU A 3 17.18 22.75 5.27
N ARG A 4 16.09 23.16 4.63
CA ARG A 4 14.80 23.32 5.29
C ARG A 4 14.13 21.94 5.33
N GLU A 5 13.89 21.40 6.52
CA GLU A 5 13.11 20.16 6.65
C GLU A 5 11.66 20.39 6.18
N LEU A 6 11.20 19.53 5.28
CA LEU A 6 9.84 19.57 4.73
C LEU A 6 8.82 19.04 5.75
N TYR A 7 7.74 19.77 5.96
CA TYR A 7 6.65 19.36 6.86
C TYR A 7 5.90 18.12 6.29
N PRO A 8 5.27 17.28 7.14
CA PRO A 8 4.53 16.09 6.67
C PRO A 8 3.42 16.39 5.64
N SER A 9 2.83 17.58 5.68
CA SER A 9 1.83 18.06 4.71
C SER A 9 2.43 18.49 3.36
N GLU A 10 3.75 18.65 3.28
CA GLU A 10 4.48 18.92 2.03
C GLU A 10 4.91 17.64 1.31
N LYS A 11 4.79 16.49 1.97
CA LYS A 11 5.04 15.17 1.38
C LYS A 11 3.80 14.55 0.72
N GLN A 12 2.62 15.12 0.92
CA GLN A 12 1.36 14.61 0.39
C GLN A 12 1.08 15.19 -1.00
N GLU A 13 0.49 14.37 -1.88
CA GLU A 13 0.01 14.81 -3.19
C GLU A 13 -1.06 15.90 -3.04
N ARG A 14 -1.04 16.88 -3.96
CA ARG A 14 -1.97 18.01 -3.94
C ARG A 14 -2.68 18.12 -5.28
N PHE A 15 -4.01 18.24 -5.24
CA PHE A 15 -4.84 18.39 -6.41
C PHE A 15 -5.80 19.58 -6.24
N ILE A 16 -5.88 20.45 -7.26
CA ILE A 16 -6.76 21.62 -7.25
C ILE A 16 -8.15 21.21 -7.78
N VAL A 17 -9.15 21.24 -6.90
CA VAL A 17 -10.55 20.96 -7.26
C VAL A 17 -11.29 22.26 -7.54
N ARG A 18 -11.98 22.34 -8.70
CA ARG A 18 -12.91 23.44 -9.00
C ARG A 18 -14.29 23.09 -8.48
N LEU A 19 -14.72 23.75 -7.41
CA LEU A 19 -16.02 23.52 -6.80
C LEU A 19 -17.09 24.42 -7.44
N PRO A 20 -18.31 23.92 -7.70
CA PRO A 20 -19.43 24.76 -8.06
C PRO A 20 -19.86 25.66 -6.90
N ASP A 21 -20.63 26.70 -7.20
CA ASP A 21 -21.08 27.69 -6.23
C ASP A 21 -21.76 27.05 -5.01
N GLY A 22 -21.42 27.55 -3.82
CA GLY A 22 -21.96 27.08 -2.55
C GLY A 22 -21.44 25.72 -2.06
N MET A 23 -20.79 24.90 -2.90
CA MET A 23 -20.31 23.56 -2.50
C MET A 23 -19.25 23.62 -1.39
N ARG A 24 -18.35 24.61 -1.42
CA ARG A 24 -17.36 24.81 -0.35
C ARG A 24 -18.01 25.04 1.01
N GLY A 25 -19.10 25.80 1.05
CA GLY A 25 -19.87 26.06 2.27
C GLY A 25 -20.51 24.78 2.83
N ARG A 26 -21.08 23.96 1.94
CA ARG A 26 -21.66 22.65 2.31
C ARG A 26 -20.61 21.70 2.90
N ILE A 27 -19.42 21.64 2.30
CA ILE A 27 -18.30 20.83 2.83
C ILE A 27 -17.89 21.31 4.21
N LYS A 28 -17.82 22.63 4.43
CA LYS A 28 -17.47 23.19 5.74
C LYS A 28 -18.46 22.76 6.83
N VAL A 29 -19.76 22.86 6.56
CA VAL A 29 -20.82 22.45 7.51
C VAL A 29 -20.72 20.95 7.83
N ALA A 30 -20.50 20.10 6.83
CA ALA A 30 -20.32 18.66 7.03
C ALA A 30 -19.08 18.35 7.88
N ALA A 31 -17.96 19.01 7.59
CA ALA A 31 -16.72 18.84 8.34
C ALA A 31 -16.87 19.24 9.82
N GLU A 32 -17.55 20.36 10.10
CA GLU A 32 -17.86 20.81 11.46
C GLU A 32 -18.75 19.80 12.20
N ALA A 33 -19.80 19.29 11.55
CA ALA A 33 -20.68 18.27 12.13
C ALA A 33 -19.94 16.96 12.46
N ASN A 34 -18.93 16.60 11.64
CA ASN A 34 -18.12 15.39 11.80
C ASN A 34 -16.87 15.60 12.66
N ASN A 35 -16.66 16.78 13.28
CA ASN A 35 -15.47 17.13 14.04
C ASN A 35 -14.16 16.91 13.26
N ARG A 36 -14.16 17.24 11.97
CA ARG A 36 -13.02 17.12 11.05
C ARG A 36 -12.62 18.48 10.49
N SER A 37 -11.37 18.59 10.04
CA SER A 37 -11.02 19.68 9.13
C SER A 37 -11.71 19.47 7.78
N MET A 38 -11.91 20.53 6.99
CA MET A 38 -12.45 20.39 5.63
C MET A 38 -11.64 19.42 4.77
N ASN A 39 -10.31 19.40 4.92
CA ASN A 39 -9.46 18.46 4.18
C ASN A 39 -9.74 17.01 4.61
N ALA A 40 -9.81 16.76 5.91
CA ALA A 40 -10.12 15.43 6.43
C ALA A 40 -11.51 14.95 6.01
N GLU A 41 -12.49 15.86 5.91
CA GLU A 41 -13.83 15.53 5.41
C GLU A 41 -13.83 15.20 3.91
N ILE A 42 -13.11 15.96 3.09
CA ILE A 42 -12.95 15.66 1.66
C ILE A 42 -12.29 14.29 1.48
N VAL A 43 -11.20 14.02 2.20
CA VAL A 43 -10.50 12.73 2.13
C VAL A 43 -11.42 11.59 2.56
N ALA A 44 -12.12 11.71 3.69
CA ALA A 44 -13.05 10.69 4.16
C ALA A 44 -14.17 10.41 3.15
N THR A 45 -14.73 11.46 2.53
CA THR A 45 -15.76 11.33 1.49
C THR A 45 -15.23 10.61 0.25
N LEU A 46 -13.98 10.92 -0.16
CA LEU A 46 -13.33 10.27 -1.28
C LEU A 46 -13.02 8.80 -0.97
N GLU A 47 -12.54 8.49 0.23
CA GLU A 47 -12.29 7.10 0.67
C GLU A 47 -13.56 6.26 0.70
N GLU A 48 -14.70 6.85 1.07
CA GLU A 48 -15.98 6.15 1.02
C GLU A 48 -16.37 5.78 -0.42
N LYS A 49 -16.15 6.70 -1.38
CA LYS A 49 -16.59 6.50 -2.77
C LYS A 49 -15.56 5.76 -3.63
N TYR A 50 -14.29 5.93 -3.31
CA TYR A 50 -13.12 5.37 -3.97
C TYR A 50 -12.23 4.73 -2.90
N PRO A 51 -12.68 3.64 -2.27
CA PRO A 51 -11.88 2.96 -1.27
C PRO A 51 -10.56 2.51 -1.88
N ALA A 52 -9.52 2.42 -1.05
CA ALA A 52 -8.32 1.72 -1.45
C ALA A 52 -8.71 0.35 -2.02
N PRO A 53 -8.01 -0.15 -3.05
CA PRO A 53 -8.29 -1.47 -3.60
C PRO A 53 -8.39 -2.46 -2.45
N ALA A 54 -9.53 -3.13 -2.32
CA ALA A 54 -9.69 -4.14 -1.29
C ALA A 54 -8.54 -5.14 -1.48
N PRO A 55 -7.82 -5.52 -0.40
CA PRO A 55 -6.89 -6.62 -0.52
C PRO A 55 -7.67 -7.78 -1.10
N PRO A 56 -7.12 -8.50 -2.08
CA PRO A 56 -7.87 -9.49 -2.82
C PRO A 56 -8.67 -10.43 -1.89
N ASP A 57 -9.85 -10.82 -2.34
CA ASP A 57 -10.84 -11.59 -1.58
C ASP A 57 -10.35 -12.98 -1.17
N ASN A 58 -9.23 -13.43 -1.73
CA ASN A 58 -8.54 -14.66 -1.38
C ASN A 58 -7.02 -14.47 -1.23
N ASP A 59 -6.40 -15.35 -0.45
CA ASP A 59 -4.97 -15.31 -0.16
C ASP A 59 -4.11 -15.58 -1.42
N PHE A 60 -4.65 -16.25 -2.44
CA PHE A 60 -3.97 -16.49 -3.72
C PHE A 60 -3.65 -15.19 -4.45
N HIS A 61 -4.66 -14.34 -4.66
CA HIS A 61 -4.46 -13.05 -5.31
C HIS A 61 -3.65 -12.09 -4.43
N ARG A 62 -3.75 -12.17 -3.10
CA ARG A 62 -2.86 -11.40 -2.20
C ARG A 62 -1.40 -11.78 -2.41
N LEU A 63 -1.12 -13.07 -2.58
CA LEU A 63 0.22 -13.56 -2.85
C LEU A 63 0.75 -13.07 -4.21
N LEU A 64 -0.11 -13.03 -5.24
CA LEU A 64 0.23 -12.45 -6.55
C LEU A 64 0.59 -10.97 -6.45
N VAL A 65 -0.24 -10.16 -5.77
CA VAL A 65 0.02 -8.73 -5.60
C VAL A 65 1.32 -8.48 -4.83
N LEU A 66 1.58 -9.24 -3.76
CA LEU A 66 2.83 -9.12 -3.01
C LEU A 66 4.06 -9.47 -3.84
N ARG A 67 3.95 -10.50 -4.70
CA ARG A 67 5.00 -10.84 -5.65
C ARG A 67 5.32 -9.64 -6.54
N ASP A 68 4.31 -9.04 -7.15
CA ASP A 68 4.50 -7.91 -8.07
C ASP A 68 5.13 -6.70 -7.33
N MET A 69 4.65 -6.41 -6.13
CA MET A 69 5.22 -5.36 -5.28
C MET A 69 6.69 -5.63 -4.90
N ILE A 70 7.05 -6.88 -4.64
CA ILE A 70 8.44 -7.26 -4.36
C ILE A 70 9.30 -7.05 -5.60
N ASP A 71 8.84 -7.46 -6.77
CA ASP A 71 9.58 -7.28 -8.03
C ASP A 71 9.81 -5.78 -8.31
N ASP A 72 8.79 -4.93 -8.09
CA ASP A 72 8.90 -3.47 -8.20
C ASP A 72 9.97 -2.92 -7.24
N VAL A 73 9.90 -3.27 -5.95
CA VAL A 73 10.87 -2.83 -4.93
C VAL A 73 12.28 -3.31 -5.26
N MET A 74 12.43 -4.54 -5.77
CA MET A 74 13.73 -5.09 -6.12
C MET A 74 14.32 -4.42 -7.37
N SER A 75 13.48 -4.03 -8.32
CA SER A 75 13.89 -3.32 -9.55
C SER A 75 14.21 -1.83 -9.32
N ASP A 76 13.66 -1.21 -8.27
CA ASP A 76 13.87 0.21 -7.96
C ASP A 76 15.34 0.48 -7.58
N ARG A 77 16.01 1.29 -8.42
CA ARG A 77 17.43 1.66 -8.24
C ARG A 77 17.66 2.71 -7.16
N MET A 78 16.61 3.41 -6.73
CA MET A 78 16.70 4.45 -5.68
C MET A 78 16.69 3.85 -4.28
N ILE A 79 16.24 2.60 -4.10
CA ILE A 79 16.18 1.93 -2.80
C ILE A 79 17.54 1.23 -2.53
N PRO A 80 18.24 1.56 -1.43
CA PRO A 80 19.48 0.87 -1.06
C PRO A 80 19.25 -0.61 -0.71
N ASP A 81 20.22 -1.47 -1.01
CA ASP A 81 20.15 -2.92 -0.74
C ASP A 81 19.94 -3.29 0.73
N THR A 82 20.39 -2.45 1.66
CA THR A 82 20.13 -2.61 3.09
C THR A 82 18.65 -2.46 3.40
N LYS A 83 17.97 -1.49 2.77
CA LYS A 83 16.53 -1.32 2.90
C LYS A 83 15.78 -2.43 2.18
N LYS A 84 16.18 -2.83 0.97
CA LYS A 84 15.56 -3.97 0.25
C LYS A 84 15.55 -5.24 1.10
N ARG A 85 16.67 -5.55 1.77
CA ARG A 85 16.76 -6.69 2.71
C ARG A 85 15.75 -6.64 3.85
N VAL A 86 15.51 -5.45 4.42
CA VAL A 86 14.49 -5.27 5.48
C VAL A 86 13.09 -5.52 4.92
N HIS A 87 12.79 -5.00 3.73
CA HIS A 87 11.49 -5.24 3.06
C HIS A 87 11.27 -6.73 2.78
N LEU A 88 12.28 -7.42 2.24
CA LEU A 88 12.21 -8.88 2.00
C LEU A 88 11.95 -9.65 3.29
N LYS A 89 12.64 -9.32 4.40
CA LYS A 89 12.43 -10.00 5.69
C LYS A 89 11.00 -9.82 6.22
N VAL A 90 10.44 -8.62 6.08
CA VAL A 90 9.05 -8.34 6.47
C VAL A 90 8.07 -9.09 5.56
N ALA A 91 8.31 -9.06 4.24
CA ALA A 91 7.49 -9.74 3.26
C ALA A 91 7.48 -11.26 3.46
N SER A 92 8.64 -11.88 3.74
CA SER A 92 8.77 -13.31 4.06
C SER A 92 7.77 -13.77 5.12
N GLY A 93 7.69 -13.06 6.25
CA GLY A 93 6.79 -13.43 7.33
C GLY A 93 5.31 -13.31 6.96
N PHE A 94 4.96 -12.38 6.08
CA PHE A 94 3.59 -12.20 5.62
C PHE A 94 3.22 -13.23 4.55
N MET A 95 4.07 -13.42 3.54
CA MET A 95 3.84 -14.40 2.47
C MET A 95 3.79 -15.84 3.03
N ARG A 96 4.63 -16.20 4.00
CA ARG A 96 4.55 -17.51 4.67
C ARG A 96 3.19 -17.74 5.34
N LYS A 97 2.63 -16.70 6.00
CA LYS A 97 1.30 -16.80 6.60
C LYS A 97 0.20 -17.00 5.56
N LEU A 98 0.31 -16.38 4.38
CA LEU A 98 -0.63 -16.60 3.29
C LEU A 98 -0.49 -18.02 2.71
N ILE A 99 0.74 -18.43 2.41
CA ILE A 99 1.06 -19.77 1.89
C ILE A 99 0.50 -20.86 2.81
N ASN A 100 0.73 -20.75 4.13
CA ASN A 100 0.27 -21.74 5.11
C ASN A 100 -1.25 -21.79 5.30
N ARG A 101 -2.00 -20.82 4.77
CA ARG A 101 -3.48 -20.78 4.80
C ARG A 101 -4.12 -21.27 3.51
N MET A 102 -3.33 -21.52 2.47
CA MET A 102 -3.79 -21.98 1.17
C MET A 102 -3.54 -23.47 0.99
N PRO A 103 -4.33 -24.16 0.14
CA PRO A 103 -3.95 -25.46 -0.38
C PRO A 103 -2.59 -25.39 -1.08
N LYS A 104 -1.76 -26.43 -0.90
CA LYS A 104 -0.40 -26.49 -1.45
C LYS A 104 -0.38 -26.21 -2.97
N GLU A 105 -1.26 -26.87 -3.72
CA GLU A 105 -1.40 -26.68 -5.19
C GLU A 105 -1.66 -25.22 -5.59
N GLU A 106 -2.46 -24.51 -4.80
CA GLU A 106 -2.81 -23.12 -5.06
C GLU A 106 -1.62 -22.19 -4.77
N SER A 107 -0.91 -22.42 -3.67
CA SER A 107 0.32 -21.68 -3.34
C SER A 107 1.44 -21.91 -4.36
N GLU A 108 1.62 -23.15 -4.84
CA GLU A 108 2.58 -23.50 -5.88
C GLU A 108 2.22 -22.82 -7.20
N ARG A 109 0.93 -22.83 -7.57
CA ARG A 109 0.44 -22.13 -8.77
C ARG A 109 0.67 -20.62 -8.68
N ALA A 110 0.51 -20.01 -7.52
CA ALA A 110 0.73 -18.57 -7.33
C ALA A 110 2.21 -18.18 -7.50
N LEU A 111 3.12 -19.05 -7.04
CA LEU A 111 4.57 -18.85 -7.10
C LEU A 111 5.18 -19.37 -8.41
N ALA A 112 4.42 -20.09 -9.23
CA ALA A 112 4.90 -20.70 -10.46
C ALA A 112 5.51 -19.66 -11.41
N GLY A 113 6.72 -19.97 -11.89
CA GLY A 113 7.47 -19.11 -12.82
C GLY A 113 7.98 -17.79 -12.22
N TRP A 114 7.81 -17.57 -10.90
CA TRP A 114 8.39 -16.39 -10.25
C TRP A 114 9.84 -16.64 -9.84
N SER A 115 10.72 -15.70 -10.19
CA SER A 115 12.10 -15.70 -9.73
C SER A 115 12.19 -15.13 -8.32
N ILE A 116 11.91 -15.95 -7.31
CA ILE A 116 11.93 -15.58 -5.89
C ILE A 116 13.28 -14.91 -5.54
N PRO A 117 13.28 -13.66 -5.03
CA PRO A 117 14.51 -12.97 -4.67
C PRO A 117 15.32 -13.71 -3.61
N PRO A 118 16.66 -13.68 -3.70
CA PRO A 118 17.50 -14.28 -2.68
C PRO A 118 17.23 -13.64 -1.32
N LYS A 119 17.14 -14.45 -0.26
CA LYS A 119 16.78 -14.07 1.12
C LYS A 119 15.30 -13.77 1.36
N LEU A 120 14.43 -13.95 0.35
CA LEU A 120 13.00 -14.07 0.58
C LEU A 120 12.69 -15.52 0.99
N ASP A 121 12.77 -15.76 2.29
CA ASP A 121 12.52 -17.08 2.85
C ASP A 121 11.00 -17.31 3.03
N LEU A 122 10.42 -18.19 2.21
CA LEU A 122 8.98 -18.42 2.10
C LEU A 122 8.50 -19.73 2.71
N PHE A 123 9.41 -20.69 2.92
CA PHE A 123 9.09 -22.03 3.38
C PHE A 123 9.93 -22.32 4.63
N ASP A 124 9.45 -23.16 5.53
CA ASP A 124 10.28 -23.62 6.63
C ASP A 124 11.37 -24.56 6.06
N GLU A 125 12.61 -24.47 6.56
CA GLU A 125 13.64 -25.45 6.22
C GLU A 125 13.26 -26.79 6.88
N ASP A 126 13.05 -27.83 6.07
CA ASP A 126 12.78 -29.21 6.52
C ASP A 126 13.96 -29.81 7.32
#